data_AF-G4VQN9-F1
#
_entry.id   AF-G4VQN9-F1
#
_cell.length_a   1.000
_cell.length_b   1.000
_cell.length_c   1.000
_cell.angle_alpha   90.00
_cell.angle_beta   90.00
_cell.angle_gamma   90.00
#
_symmetry.space_group_name_H-M   'P 1'
#
loop_
_entity.id
_entity.type
_entity.pdbx_description
1 polymer ?
#
loop_
_entity_poly.entity_id
_entity_poly.type
_entity_poly.pdbx_seq_one_letter_code
_entity_poly.pdbx_strand_id
1 'polypeptide(L)'
;MNILPKKRWHVLKKENIARVRSDEAKYEEERRKIELKAQLADQEARIDYLRRQKSNLTSGSGSDGFQITLTKDSVLDVSQGNAEYESEKKIEQEKKEKTVGILTYLGQTVLDAAGEKPWYDVHPRTHQHHESERKKNKEELEIKKKTLADPLTEMKKVEEMFKRSKELKRQSEAAELERASACIHAMPNLFPDDIMVPKCPYKEASKSRRTGSRYSQSLTETSCNSFGELTKDLSTEVSLSPESMDKKSHLIEMAKSSDINRLRAERLQRERKERDRAAVLLAKSFGLDALKPPDQEQSYVDERSLPFNSAFNPELSAILAERRQRHRESRKRSYKEVD
;
A
#
# COMPACT_ATOMS: atom_id res chain seq x y z
N MET A 1 13.58 -3.10 -61.40
CA MET A 1 14.00 -2.04 -60.46
C MET A 1 13.21 -2.18 -59.17
N ASN A 2 13.84 -2.62 -58.08
CA ASN A 2 13.17 -2.72 -56.77
C ASN A 2 13.28 -1.37 -56.06
N ILE A 3 12.38 -0.43 -56.35
CA ILE A 3 12.35 0.85 -55.66
C ILE A 3 11.73 0.61 -54.27
N LEU A 4 12.58 0.72 -53.24
CA LEU A 4 12.20 0.48 -51.85
C LEU A 4 11.02 1.40 -51.45
N PRO A 5 9.97 0.88 -50.79
CA PRO A 5 8.83 1.71 -50.38
C PRO A 5 9.28 2.80 -49.40
N LYS A 6 8.92 4.05 -49.71
CA LYS A 6 9.29 5.22 -48.91
C LYS A 6 8.68 5.10 -47.51
N LYS A 7 9.53 5.16 -46.46
CA LYS A 7 9.09 4.97 -45.08
C LYS A 7 8.21 6.14 -44.59
N ARG A 8 7.15 5.83 -43.82
CA ARG A 8 6.12 6.80 -43.34
C ARG A 8 6.47 7.63 -42.09
N TRP A 9 7.63 7.44 -41.49
CA TRP A 9 7.99 8.01 -40.18
C TRP A 9 8.67 9.40 -40.20
N HIS A 10 8.83 10.05 -41.35
CA HIS A 10 9.56 11.32 -41.43
C HIS A 10 8.82 12.45 -40.67
N VAL A 11 9.46 13.08 -39.68
CA VAL A 11 8.83 14.07 -38.78
C VAL A 11 8.21 15.25 -39.54
N LEU A 12 8.84 15.70 -40.62
CA LEU A 12 8.38 16.80 -41.47
C LEU A 12 7.21 16.46 -42.41
N LYS A 13 6.68 15.23 -42.37
CA LYS A 13 5.47 14.90 -43.14
C LYS A 13 4.29 15.68 -42.60
N LYS A 14 3.43 16.19 -43.50
CA LYS A 14 2.23 16.95 -43.14
C LYS A 14 1.35 16.23 -42.10
N GLU A 15 1.19 14.91 -42.22
CA GLU A 15 0.46 14.07 -41.26
C GLU A 15 1.07 14.08 -39.85
N ASN A 16 2.41 14.01 -39.75
CA ASN A 16 3.10 14.02 -38.47
C ASN A 16 3.02 15.40 -37.82
N ILE A 17 3.21 16.47 -38.61
CA ILE A 17 3.07 17.84 -38.13
C ILE A 17 1.62 18.10 -37.66
N ALA A 18 0.61 17.63 -38.39
CA ALA A 18 -0.79 17.77 -38.00
C ALA A 18 -1.09 17.08 -36.66
N ARG A 19 -0.55 15.87 -36.45
CA ARG A 19 -0.69 15.15 -35.18
C ARG A 19 -0.05 15.91 -34.01
N VAL A 20 1.18 16.41 -34.19
CA VAL A 20 1.86 17.23 -33.19
C VAL A 20 1.04 18.47 -32.86
N ARG A 21 0.48 19.16 -33.87
CA ARG A 21 -0.40 20.31 -33.64
C ARG A 21 -1.68 19.94 -32.89
N SER A 22 -2.29 18.79 -33.17
CA SER A 22 -3.47 18.33 -32.44
C SER A 22 -3.13 18.03 -30.98
N ASP A 23 -1.98 17.42 -30.71
CA ASP A 23 -1.52 17.11 -29.35
C ASP A 23 -1.14 18.40 -28.58
N GLU A 24 -0.45 19.35 -29.24
CA GLU A 24 -0.14 20.68 -28.69
C GLU A 24 -1.42 21.49 -28.40
N ALA A 25 -2.41 21.44 -29.29
CA ALA A 25 -3.70 22.11 -29.09
C ALA A 25 -4.47 21.55 -27.89
N LYS A 26 -4.56 20.21 -27.76
CA LYS A 26 -5.18 19.56 -26.60
C LYS A 26 -4.48 19.93 -25.29
N TYR A 27 -3.14 19.92 -25.31
CA TYR A 27 -2.35 20.30 -24.13
C TYR A 27 -2.57 21.76 -23.73
N GLU A 28 -2.63 22.67 -24.69
CA GLU A 28 -2.90 24.10 -24.46
C GLU A 28 -4.32 24.32 -23.91
N GLU A 29 -5.33 23.62 -24.43
CA GLU A 29 -6.71 23.67 -23.91
C GLU A 29 -6.80 23.17 -22.45
N GLU A 30 -6.15 22.05 -22.14
CA GLU A 30 -6.10 21.53 -20.76
C GLU A 30 -5.38 22.51 -19.83
N ARG A 31 -4.26 23.10 -20.26
CA ARG A 31 -3.55 24.12 -19.47
C ARG A 31 -4.42 25.34 -19.21
N ARG A 32 -5.15 25.83 -20.21
CA ARG A 32 -6.10 26.95 -20.04
C ARG A 32 -7.22 26.61 -19.07
N LYS A 33 -7.81 25.41 -19.17
CA LYS A 33 -8.84 24.93 -18.23
C LYS A 33 -8.31 24.89 -16.79
N ILE A 34 -7.07 24.41 -16.59
CA ILE A 34 -6.42 24.36 -15.28
C ILE A 34 -6.17 25.77 -14.74
N GLU A 35 -5.67 26.69 -15.56
CA GLU A 35 -5.41 28.07 -15.17
C GLU A 35 -6.70 28.82 -14.79
N LEU A 36 -7.76 28.68 -15.57
CA LEU A 36 -9.08 29.23 -15.24
C LEU A 36 -9.63 28.66 -13.93
N LYS A 37 -9.48 27.34 -13.71
CA LYS A 37 -9.90 26.70 -12.45
C LYS A 37 -9.09 27.21 -11.25
N ALA A 38 -7.79 27.45 -11.43
CA ALA A 38 -6.94 28.02 -10.38
C ALA A 38 -7.35 29.46 -10.05
N GLN A 39 -7.60 30.29 -11.07
CA GLN A 39 -8.08 31.67 -10.88
C GLN A 39 -9.44 31.72 -10.16
N LEU A 40 -10.38 30.84 -10.52
CA LEU A 40 -11.66 30.72 -9.81
C LEU A 40 -11.48 30.29 -8.35
N ALA A 41 -10.64 29.29 -8.09
CA ALA A 41 -10.35 28.85 -6.73
C ALA A 41 -9.70 29.96 -5.90
N ASP A 42 -8.80 30.76 -6.48
CA ASP A 42 -8.18 31.91 -5.81
C ASP A 42 -9.22 33.01 -5.51
N GLN A 43 -10.15 33.27 -6.44
CA GLN A 43 -11.25 34.21 -6.24
C GLN A 43 -12.19 33.74 -5.12
N GLU A 44 -12.59 32.46 -5.13
CA GLU A 44 -13.45 31.85 -4.09
C GLU A 44 -12.77 31.88 -2.73
N ALA A 45 -11.49 31.49 -2.65
CA ALA A 45 -10.70 31.53 -1.41
C ALA A 45 -10.55 32.97 -0.88
N ARG A 46 -10.36 33.95 -1.77
CA ARG A 46 -10.31 35.37 -1.39
C ARG A 46 -11.65 35.84 -0.82
N ILE A 47 -12.78 35.48 -1.44
CA ILE A 47 -14.12 35.81 -0.95
C ILE A 47 -14.38 35.14 0.41
N ASP A 48 -14.04 33.86 0.55
CA ASP A 48 -14.22 33.13 1.81
C ASP A 48 -13.34 33.69 2.93
N TYR A 49 -12.11 34.11 2.64
CA TYR A 49 -11.27 34.82 3.60
C TYR A 49 -11.92 36.11 4.06
N LEU A 50 -12.44 36.93 3.13
CA LEU A 50 -13.14 38.18 3.47
C LEU A 50 -14.44 37.92 4.23
N ARG A 51 -15.17 36.85 3.91
CA ARG A 51 -16.40 36.44 4.62
C ARG A 51 -16.10 36.02 6.06
N ARG A 52 -15.03 35.24 6.27
CA ARG A 52 -14.53 34.85 7.61
C ARG A 52 -14.00 36.04 8.40
N GLN A 53 -13.26 36.94 7.75
CA GLN A 53 -12.76 38.16 8.39
C GLN A 53 -13.93 39.05 8.81
N LYS A 54 -14.93 39.25 7.94
CA LYS A 54 -16.15 39.99 8.25
C LYS A 54 -16.91 39.34 9.40
N SER A 55 -17.13 38.02 9.39
CA SER A 55 -17.82 37.35 10.50
C SER A 55 -17.08 37.46 11.83
N ASN A 56 -15.75 37.49 11.82
CA ASN A 56 -14.95 37.70 13.03
C ASN A 56 -14.97 39.16 13.52
N LEU A 57 -15.08 40.14 12.61
CA LEU A 57 -15.16 41.56 12.97
C LEU A 57 -16.57 42.00 13.38
N THR A 58 -17.62 41.42 12.79
CA THR A 58 -19.01 41.85 13.00
C THR A 58 -19.71 40.98 14.04
N SER A 59 -19.15 40.94 15.25
CA SER A 59 -19.92 40.83 16.49
C SER A 59 -20.32 42.21 17.05
N GLY A 60 -20.04 43.30 16.32
CA GLY A 60 -20.55 44.64 16.59
C GLY A 60 -21.08 45.35 15.33
N SER A 61 -22.38 45.69 15.37
CA SER A 61 -23.08 46.84 14.74
C SER A 61 -22.82 47.25 13.26
N GLY A 62 -23.92 47.38 12.51
CA GLY A 62 -24.08 48.28 11.35
C GLY A 62 -23.80 47.65 9.98
N SER A 63 -24.81 47.28 9.19
CA SER A 63 -25.47 48.15 8.19
C SER A 63 -24.49 48.89 7.28
N ASP A 64 -24.24 48.37 6.08
CA ASP A 64 -24.72 49.00 4.83
C ASP A 64 -24.47 48.05 3.65
N GLY A 65 -25.46 47.97 2.77
CA GLY A 65 -25.47 47.10 1.60
C GLY A 65 -24.55 47.64 0.53
N PHE A 66 -23.27 47.28 0.57
CA PHE A 66 -22.42 47.36 -0.62
C PHE A 66 -22.83 46.25 -1.57
N GLN A 67 -23.89 46.50 -2.34
CA GLN A 67 -24.18 45.76 -3.56
C GLN A 67 -23.00 45.98 -4.48
N ILE A 68 -22.01 45.09 -4.38
CA ILE A 68 -21.16 44.75 -5.50
C ILE A 68 -22.13 44.27 -6.57
N THR A 69 -22.57 45.20 -7.41
CA THR A 69 -22.90 44.93 -8.79
C THR A 69 -21.60 44.41 -9.38
N LEU A 70 -21.29 43.14 -9.13
CA LEU A 70 -20.31 42.39 -9.90
C LEU A 70 -20.96 42.28 -11.26
N THR A 71 -20.74 43.34 -12.03
CA THR A 71 -21.01 43.45 -13.44
C THR A 71 -20.60 42.13 -14.05
N LYS A 72 -21.62 41.34 -14.39
CA LYS A 72 -21.57 40.06 -15.07
C LYS A 72 -20.78 40.12 -16.39
N ASP A 73 -20.33 41.32 -16.77
CA ASP A 73 -19.70 41.65 -18.02
C ASP A 73 -18.16 41.74 -17.93
N SER A 74 -17.54 41.68 -16.75
CA SER A 74 -16.07 41.73 -16.63
C SER A 74 -15.39 40.36 -16.63
N VAL A 75 -16.15 39.26 -16.63
CA VAL A 75 -15.59 37.93 -16.89
C VAL A 75 -15.60 37.73 -18.39
N LEU A 76 -14.57 38.29 -19.01
CA LEU A 76 -14.02 37.98 -20.32
C LEU A 76 -14.82 36.93 -21.07
N ASP A 77 -15.72 37.44 -21.89
CA ASP A 77 -16.38 36.77 -22.99
C ASP A 77 -15.29 36.25 -23.95
N VAL A 78 -14.66 35.13 -23.60
CA VAL A 78 -13.88 34.31 -24.52
C VAL A 78 -14.92 33.57 -25.38
N SER A 79 -15.61 34.33 -26.23
CA SER A 79 -16.73 33.92 -27.08
C SER A 79 -16.33 33.03 -28.25
N GLN A 80 -15.14 32.43 -28.23
CA GLN A 80 -14.85 31.31 -29.12
C GLN A 80 -15.43 30.05 -28.45
N GLY A 81 -16.76 29.96 -28.51
CA GLY A 81 -17.54 28.85 -27.97
C GLY A 81 -17.00 27.53 -28.50
N ASN A 82 -16.66 26.62 -27.58
CA ASN A 82 -16.31 25.26 -27.94
C ASN A 82 -17.55 24.64 -28.61
N ALA A 83 -17.46 24.31 -29.90
CA ALA A 83 -18.58 23.75 -30.66
C ALA A 83 -19.12 22.46 -30.00
N GLU A 84 -18.25 21.71 -29.33
CA GLU A 84 -18.62 20.53 -28.55
C GLU A 84 -19.52 20.91 -27.37
N TYR A 85 -19.20 21.99 -26.65
CA TYR A 85 -19.99 22.47 -25.51
C TYR A 85 -21.40 22.91 -25.93
N GLU A 86 -21.55 23.59 -27.07
CA GLU A 86 -22.87 23.95 -27.60
C GLU A 86 -23.68 22.71 -27.99
N SER A 87 -23.02 21.71 -28.58
CA SER A 87 -23.64 20.43 -28.91
C SER A 87 -24.06 19.64 -27.66
N GLU A 88 -23.24 19.63 -26.61
CA GLU A 88 -23.55 19.02 -25.32
C GLU A 88 -24.72 19.71 -24.63
N LYS A 89 -24.74 21.04 -24.62
CA LYS A 89 -25.85 21.83 -24.07
C LYS A 89 -27.16 21.55 -24.82
N LYS A 90 -27.11 21.42 -26.14
CA LYS A 90 -28.26 21.02 -26.95
C LYS A 90 -28.72 19.59 -26.62
N ILE A 91 -27.79 18.65 -26.49
CA ILE A 91 -28.08 17.27 -26.07
C ILE A 91 -28.70 17.24 -24.66
N GLU A 92 -28.20 18.03 -23.71
CA GLU A 92 -28.79 18.15 -22.38
C GLU A 92 -30.17 18.78 -22.41
N GLN A 93 -30.38 19.81 -23.23
CA GLN A 93 -31.68 20.42 -23.42
C GLN A 93 -32.67 19.41 -24.00
N GLU A 94 -32.30 18.68 -25.06
CA GLU A 94 -33.13 17.61 -25.63
C GLU A 94 -33.37 16.48 -24.63
N LYS A 95 -32.39 16.09 -23.80
CA LYS A 95 -32.58 15.12 -22.72
C LYS A 95 -33.57 15.62 -21.68
N LYS A 96 -33.50 16.90 -21.29
CA LYS A 96 -34.46 17.53 -20.37
C LYS A 96 -35.84 17.60 -21.00
N GLU A 97 -35.96 18.03 -22.24
CA GLU A 97 -37.23 18.09 -22.99
C GLU A 97 -37.82 16.69 -23.18
N LYS A 98 -37.01 15.66 -23.43
CA LYS A 98 -37.43 14.25 -23.46
C LYS A 98 -37.89 13.76 -22.08
N THR A 99 -37.19 14.11 -21.01
CA THR A 99 -37.53 13.73 -19.63
C THR A 99 -38.81 14.40 -19.17
N VAL A 100 -39.01 15.68 -19.50
CA VAL A 100 -40.24 16.43 -19.25
C VAL A 100 -41.38 15.94 -20.15
N GLY A 101 -41.06 15.36 -21.32
CA GLY A 101 -42.03 14.85 -22.29
C GLY A 101 -42.46 15.87 -23.35
N ILE A 102 -41.74 16.99 -23.49
CA ILE A 102 -41.98 18.01 -24.53
C ILE A 102 -41.59 17.47 -25.91
N LEU A 103 -40.42 16.83 -26.02
CA LEU A 103 -39.91 16.30 -27.28
C LEU A 103 -40.43 14.89 -27.59
N THR A 104 -41.13 14.26 -26.64
CA THR A 104 -41.69 12.91 -26.80
C THR A 104 -43.07 13.03 -27.47
N TYR A 105 -43.23 12.42 -28.64
CA TYR A 105 -44.47 12.51 -29.42
C TYR A 105 -45.68 11.96 -28.64
N LEU A 106 -46.82 12.64 -28.74
CA LEU A 106 -48.09 12.21 -28.16
C LEU A 106 -48.43 10.77 -28.57
N GLY A 107 -48.34 9.83 -27.64
CA GLY A 107 -48.55 8.39 -27.87
C GLY A 107 -47.29 7.53 -27.79
N GLN A 108 -46.09 8.11 -27.87
CA GLN A 108 -44.86 7.50 -27.37
C GLN A 108 -44.77 7.87 -25.89
N THR A 109 -45.20 7.00 -24.97
CA THR A 109 -44.97 7.32 -23.57
C THR A 109 -43.47 7.20 -23.25
N VAL A 110 -42.98 7.93 -22.24
CA VAL A 110 -41.60 7.79 -21.72
C VAL A 110 -41.30 6.31 -21.36
N LEU A 111 -42.34 5.56 -21.00
CA LEU A 111 -42.30 4.15 -20.63
C LEU A 111 -42.09 3.24 -21.86
N ASP A 112 -42.77 3.51 -22.98
CA ASP A 112 -42.61 2.75 -24.22
C ASP A 112 -41.21 2.93 -24.83
N ALA A 113 -40.66 4.15 -24.75
CA ALA A 113 -39.32 4.45 -25.26
C ALA A 113 -38.20 3.71 -24.50
N ALA A 114 -38.39 3.47 -23.20
CA ALA A 114 -37.47 2.67 -22.39
C ALA A 114 -37.63 1.16 -22.62
N GLY A 115 -38.75 0.71 -23.21
CA GLY A 115 -39.10 -0.70 -23.38
C GLY A 115 -39.45 -1.42 -22.07
N GLU A 116 -39.54 -0.70 -20.95
CA GLU A 116 -39.85 -1.24 -19.64
C GLU A 116 -41.35 -1.17 -19.36
N LYS A 117 -41.97 -2.34 -19.20
CA LYS A 117 -43.39 -2.44 -18.84
C LYS A 117 -43.61 -1.81 -17.47
N PRO A 118 -44.58 -0.89 -17.33
CA PRO A 118 -44.90 -0.29 -16.05
C PRO A 118 -45.43 -1.33 -15.07
N TRP A 119 -45.25 -1.09 -13.77
CA TRP A 119 -45.62 -2.04 -12.72
C TRP A 119 -47.10 -2.47 -12.75
N TYR A 120 -47.99 -1.63 -13.28
CA TYR A 120 -49.43 -1.92 -13.41
C TYR A 120 -49.77 -2.88 -14.56
N ASP A 121 -48.94 -2.97 -15.61
CA ASP A 121 -49.12 -3.94 -16.72
C ASP A 121 -48.48 -5.30 -16.38
N VAL A 122 -47.65 -5.35 -15.34
CA VAL A 122 -47.01 -6.57 -14.87
C VAL A 122 -48.01 -7.37 -14.03
N HIS A 123 -48.29 -8.60 -14.45
CA HIS A 123 -49.18 -9.53 -13.74
C HIS A 123 -48.80 -9.62 -12.24
N PRO A 124 -49.77 -9.60 -11.30
CA PRO A 124 -49.50 -9.49 -9.85
C PRO A 124 -48.55 -10.56 -9.31
N ARG A 125 -48.59 -11.78 -9.86
CA ARG A 125 -47.64 -12.86 -9.52
C ARG A 125 -46.19 -12.56 -9.93
N THR A 126 -45.99 -11.96 -11.11
CA THR A 126 -44.67 -11.53 -11.59
C THR A 126 -44.19 -10.32 -10.79
N HIS A 127 -45.10 -9.39 -10.46
CA HIS A 127 -44.80 -8.24 -9.60
C HIS A 127 -44.32 -8.69 -8.21
N GLN A 128 -44.99 -9.67 -7.59
CA GLN A 128 -44.56 -10.23 -6.30
C GLN A 128 -43.16 -10.85 -6.37
N HIS A 129 -42.85 -11.62 -7.43
CA HIS A 129 -41.52 -12.18 -7.62
C HIS A 129 -40.48 -11.05 -7.79
N HIS A 130 -40.75 -10.08 -8.66
CA HIS A 130 -39.86 -8.94 -8.88
C HIS A 130 -39.64 -8.10 -7.60
N GLU A 131 -40.68 -7.87 -6.81
CA GLU A 131 -40.56 -7.22 -5.50
C GLU A 131 -39.73 -8.05 -4.52
N SER A 132 -39.92 -9.37 -4.49
CA SER A 132 -39.14 -10.26 -3.62
C SER A 132 -37.65 -10.23 -3.98
N GLU A 133 -37.31 -10.23 -5.26
CA GLU A 133 -35.94 -10.13 -5.76
C GLU A 133 -35.34 -8.74 -5.47
N ARG A 134 -36.10 -7.66 -5.68
CA ARG A 134 -35.67 -6.30 -5.30
C ARG A 134 -35.42 -6.18 -3.79
N LYS A 135 -36.26 -6.80 -2.96
CA LYS A 135 -36.07 -6.81 -1.49
C LYS A 135 -34.83 -7.59 -1.10
N LYS A 136 -34.62 -8.80 -1.64
CA LYS A 136 -33.38 -9.57 -1.43
C LYS A 136 -32.13 -8.78 -1.83
N ASN A 137 -32.13 -8.19 -3.03
CA ASN A 137 -31.02 -7.36 -3.51
C ASN A 137 -30.77 -6.17 -2.58
N LYS A 138 -31.82 -5.50 -2.11
CA LYS A 138 -31.71 -4.40 -1.14
C LYS A 138 -31.15 -4.88 0.19
N GLU A 139 -31.60 -6.02 0.70
CA GLU A 139 -31.11 -6.63 1.93
C GLU A 139 -29.63 -7.04 1.82
N GLU A 140 -29.20 -7.63 0.69
CA GLU A 140 -27.79 -7.93 0.42
C GLU A 140 -26.92 -6.67 0.40
N LEU A 141 -27.41 -5.58 -0.21
CA LEU A 141 -26.72 -4.28 -0.22
C LEU A 141 -26.64 -3.67 1.19
N GLU A 142 -27.72 -3.76 1.96
CA GLU A 142 -27.76 -3.33 3.36
C GLU A 142 -26.80 -4.15 4.24
N ILE A 143 -26.72 -5.47 4.04
CA ILE A 143 -25.77 -6.34 4.76
C ILE A 143 -24.34 -5.94 4.41
N LYS A 144 -24.01 -5.75 3.12
CA LYS A 144 -22.69 -5.28 2.68
C LYS A 144 -22.36 -3.89 3.24
N LYS A 145 -23.34 -3.00 3.27
CA LYS A 145 -23.16 -1.66 3.87
C LYS A 145 -22.91 -1.75 5.37
N LYS A 146 -23.62 -2.62 6.08
CA LYS A 146 -23.44 -2.88 7.52
C LYS A 146 -22.10 -3.54 7.82
N THR A 147 -21.65 -4.50 7.01
CA THR A 147 -20.34 -5.13 7.20
C THR A 147 -19.21 -4.13 6.93
N LEU A 148 -19.31 -3.29 5.90
CA LEU A 148 -18.33 -2.24 5.65
C LEU A 148 -18.33 -1.14 6.73
N ALA A 149 -19.48 -0.84 7.32
CA ALA A 149 -19.59 0.12 8.42
C ALA A 149 -19.20 -0.47 9.79
N ASP A 150 -18.96 -1.79 9.88
CA ASP A 150 -18.60 -2.46 11.12
C ASP A 150 -17.10 -2.25 11.43
N PRO A 151 -16.74 -1.61 12.56
CA PRO A 151 -15.35 -1.42 12.98
C PRO A 151 -14.53 -2.71 13.07
N LEU A 152 -15.16 -3.86 13.33
CA LEU A 152 -14.47 -5.14 13.39
C LEU A 152 -13.86 -5.53 12.04
N THR A 153 -14.42 -5.08 10.92
CA THR A 153 -13.84 -5.36 9.60
C THR A 153 -12.53 -4.62 9.40
N GLU A 154 -12.44 -3.36 9.85
CA GLU A 154 -11.20 -2.60 9.84
C GLU A 154 -10.17 -3.19 10.81
N MET A 155 -10.58 -3.61 12.01
CA MET A 155 -9.68 -4.31 12.94
C MET A 155 -9.12 -5.61 12.35
N LYS A 156 -9.95 -6.43 11.69
CA LYS A 156 -9.50 -7.66 11.03
C LYS A 156 -8.48 -7.38 9.92
N LYS A 157 -8.72 -6.36 9.09
CA LYS A 157 -7.74 -5.94 8.07
C LYS A 157 -6.41 -5.54 8.71
N VAL A 158 -6.45 -4.77 9.80
CA VAL A 158 -5.25 -4.35 10.53
C VAL A 158 -4.49 -5.55 11.10
N GLU A 159 -5.18 -6.50 11.73
CA GLU A 159 -4.57 -7.74 12.22
C GLU A 159 -3.92 -8.56 11.09
N GLU A 160 -4.57 -8.67 9.94
CA GLU A 160 -4.01 -9.34 8.75
C GLU A 160 -2.75 -8.64 8.25
N MET A 161 -2.76 -7.30 8.19
CA MET A 161 -1.57 -6.52 7.85
C MET A 161 -0.42 -6.76 8.85
N PHE A 162 -0.69 -6.77 10.15
CA PHE A 162 0.33 -7.06 11.17
C PHE A 162 0.87 -8.49 11.07
N LYS A 163 0.00 -9.49 10.84
CA LYS A 163 0.41 -10.88 10.60
C LYS A 163 1.30 -10.99 9.37
N ARG A 164 0.91 -10.36 8.27
CA ARG A 164 1.71 -10.33 7.03
C ARG A 164 3.05 -9.63 7.23
N SER A 165 3.07 -8.49 7.93
CA SER A 165 4.29 -7.76 8.24
C SER A 165 5.25 -8.58 9.12
N LYS A 166 4.72 -9.26 10.14
CA LYS A 166 5.49 -10.17 11.00
C LYS A 166 6.06 -11.34 10.20
N GLU A 167 5.28 -11.92 9.32
CA GLU A 167 5.72 -13.02 8.46
C GLU A 167 6.79 -12.57 7.46
N LEU A 168 6.62 -11.41 6.81
CA LEU A 168 7.65 -10.84 5.92
C LEU A 168 8.96 -10.58 6.67
N LYS A 169 8.89 -10.08 7.91
CA LYS A 169 10.07 -9.89 8.75
C LYS A 169 10.75 -11.23 9.08
N ARG A 170 9.96 -12.24 9.44
CA ARG A 170 10.46 -13.60 9.69
C ARG A 170 11.10 -14.21 8.45
N GLN A 171 10.49 -14.02 7.28
CA GLN A 171 11.03 -14.49 5.99
C GLN A 171 12.33 -13.76 5.63
N SER A 172 12.41 -12.44 5.84
CA SER A 172 13.64 -11.70 5.60
C SER A 172 14.76 -12.11 6.56
N GLU A 173 14.44 -12.35 7.84
CA GLU A 173 15.41 -12.86 8.83
C GLU A 173 15.85 -14.29 8.48
N ALA A 174 14.93 -15.15 8.07
CA ALA A 174 15.25 -16.52 7.64
C ALA A 174 16.10 -16.55 6.37
N ALA A 175 15.80 -15.70 5.38
CA ALA A 175 16.58 -15.59 4.15
C ALA A 175 17.98 -15.00 4.40
N GLU A 176 18.12 -14.08 5.36
CA GLU A 176 19.42 -13.56 5.79
C GLU A 176 20.26 -14.66 6.47
N LEU A 177 19.64 -15.46 7.34
CA LEU A 177 20.29 -16.62 7.98
C LEU A 177 20.67 -17.70 6.95
N GLU A 178 19.79 -17.99 5.99
CA GLU A 178 20.08 -18.94 4.91
C GLU A 178 21.27 -18.45 4.07
N ARG A 179 21.28 -17.16 3.70
CA ARG A 179 22.41 -16.55 2.98
C ARG A 179 23.70 -16.64 3.78
N ALA A 180 23.67 -16.29 5.07
CA ALA A 180 24.84 -16.42 5.94
C ALA A 180 25.33 -17.87 6.01
N SER A 181 24.42 -18.83 6.17
CA SER A 181 24.77 -20.26 6.19
C SER A 181 25.39 -20.74 4.88
N ALA A 182 24.90 -20.26 3.74
CA ALA A 182 25.47 -20.54 2.43
C ALA A 182 26.87 -19.92 2.26
N CYS A 183 27.09 -18.70 2.76
CA CYS A 183 28.40 -18.05 2.78
C CYS A 183 29.40 -18.84 3.64
N ILE A 184 29.00 -19.26 4.84
CA ILE A 184 29.84 -20.07 5.74
C ILE A 184 30.17 -21.41 5.08
N HIS A 185 29.19 -22.06 4.44
CA HIS A 185 29.42 -23.33 3.75
C HIS A 185 30.34 -23.21 2.53
N ALA A 186 30.24 -22.10 1.78
CA ALA A 186 31.12 -21.80 0.66
C ALA A 186 32.56 -21.49 1.10
N MET A 187 32.75 -21.06 2.35
CA MET A 187 34.03 -20.58 2.87
C MET A 187 34.33 -21.19 4.25
N PRO A 188 34.67 -22.49 4.33
CA PRO A 188 34.86 -23.20 5.59
C PRO A 188 36.06 -22.68 6.42
N ASN A 189 37.00 -21.97 5.79
CA ASN A 189 38.19 -21.44 6.46
C ASN A 189 37.99 -20.04 7.09
N LEU A 190 36.81 -19.42 6.96
CA LEU A 190 36.54 -18.09 7.52
C LEU A 190 36.53 -18.07 9.06
N PHE A 191 36.06 -19.15 9.68
CA PHE A 191 35.91 -19.27 11.13
C PHE A 191 36.44 -20.62 11.63
N PRO A 192 37.77 -20.81 11.73
CA PRO A 192 38.37 -22.09 12.12
C PRO A 192 38.05 -22.51 13.56
N ASP A 193 37.83 -21.55 14.47
CA ASP A 193 37.54 -21.79 15.90
C ASP A 193 36.03 -21.88 16.19
N ASP A 194 35.22 -22.26 15.21
CA ASP A 194 33.80 -22.47 15.45
C ASP A 194 33.61 -23.64 16.41
N ILE A 195 32.93 -23.35 17.53
CA ILE A 195 32.35 -24.37 18.41
C ILE A 195 31.29 -25.06 17.57
N MET A 196 31.72 -26.10 16.84
CA MET A 196 30.83 -27.08 16.26
C MET A 196 29.81 -27.41 17.35
N VAL A 197 28.54 -27.13 17.08
CA VAL A 197 27.48 -27.65 17.95
C VAL A 197 27.77 -29.14 18.00
N PRO A 198 28.12 -29.72 19.17
CA PRO A 198 28.35 -31.14 19.23
C PRO A 198 27.12 -31.77 18.61
N LYS A 199 27.28 -32.47 17.48
CA LYS A 199 26.21 -33.25 16.89
C LYS A 199 25.68 -34.08 18.04
N CYS A 200 24.52 -33.73 18.60
CA CYS A 200 23.94 -34.51 19.68
C CYS A 200 23.87 -35.94 19.14
N PRO A 201 24.67 -36.89 19.66
CA PRO A 201 24.69 -38.24 19.09
C PRO A 201 23.39 -39.00 19.38
N TYR A 202 22.37 -38.35 19.97
CA TYR A 202 21.15 -38.98 20.42
C TYR A 202 20.01 -39.08 19.40
N LYS A 203 20.21 -38.72 18.12
CA LYS A 203 19.15 -38.88 17.10
C LYS A 203 19.31 -40.08 16.16
N GLU A 204 20.36 -40.88 16.28
CA GLU A 204 20.41 -42.19 15.58
C GLU A 204 19.67 -43.29 16.36
N ALA A 205 19.64 -43.24 17.70
CA ALA A 205 18.97 -44.27 18.50
C ALA A 205 17.43 -44.17 18.50
N SER A 206 16.85 -43.02 18.19
CA SER A 206 15.40 -42.80 18.33
C SER A 206 14.56 -43.19 17.09
N LYS A 207 15.17 -43.75 16.04
CA LYS A 207 14.41 -44.38 14.94
C LYS A 207 13.77 -45.73 15.32
N SER A 208 14.08 -46.25 16.51
CA SER A 208 13.48 -47.47 17.07
C SER A 208 12.70 -47.20 18.36
N ARG A 209 11.58 -46.48 18.24
CA ARG A 209 10.34 -46.70 19.03
C ARG A 209 9.25 -45.74 18.53
N ARG A 210 8.69 -46.11 17.38
CA ARG A 210 7.40 -45.59 16.93
C ARG A 210 6.30 -46.30 17.72
N THR A 211 5.93 -45.77 18.89
CA THR A 211 4.60 -46.02 19.48
C THR A 211 4.19 -44.84 20.36
N GLY A 212 3.25 -44.05 19.84
CA GLY A 212 2.31 -43.25 20.64
C GLY A 212 2.85 -42.03 21.39
N SER A 213 2.70 -40.83 20.83
CA SER A 213 1.93 -39.76 21.48
C SER A 213 1.76 -38.57 20.53
N ARG A 214 0.51 -38.24 20.25
CA ARG A 214 0.07 -37.09 19.44
C ARG A 214 0.21 -35.82 20.28
N TYR A 215 1.36 -35.14 20.24
CA TYR A 215 1.45 -33.69 20.42
C TYR A 215 2.86 -33.19 20.09
N SER A 216 3.21 -33.14 18.80
CA SER A 216 4.40 -32.43 18.34
C SER A 216 4.05 -30.95 18.19
N GLN A 217 3.93 -30.22 19.30
CA GLN A 217 4.05 -28.77 19.22
C GLN A 217 5.52 -28.44 18.96
N SER A 218 5.76 -27.84 17.80
CA SER A 218 7.05 -27.27 17.41
C SER A 218 7.43 -26.17 18.41
N LEU A 219 8.11 -26.55 19.49
CA LEU A 219 8.83 -25.65 20.37
C LEU A 219 9.98 -25.04 19.57
N THR A 220 9.74 -23.85 19.03
CA THR A 220 10.81 -22.95 18.63
C THR A 220 11.73 -22.74 19.83
N GLU A 221 13.04 -22.91 19.62
CA GLU A 221 14.11 -23.07 20.62
C GLU A 221 14.36 -21.86 21.56
N THR A 222 13.38 -20.97 21.72
CA THR A 222 13.46 -19.78 22.59
C THR A 222 12.52 -19.81 23.79
N SER A 223 11.73 -20.88 23.99
CA SER A 223 10.89 -21.02 25.19
C SER A 223 11.49 -21.99 26.22
N CYS A 224 12.61 -21.61 26.83
CA CYS A 224 13.05 -22.14 28.12
C CYS A 224 12.76 -21.11 29.23
N ASN A 225 11.52 -20.63 29.31
CA ASN A 225 11.07 -19.75 30.39
C ASN A 225 10.16 -20.45 31.42
N SER A 226 9.93 -21.77 31.32
CA SER A 226 9.08 -22.48 32.30
C SER A 226 9.80 -22.93 33.58
N PHE A 227 11.10 -22.68 33.74
CA PHE A 227 11.78 -22.98 35.01
C PHE A 227 11.52 -21.92 36.11
N GLY A 228 10.95 -20.77 35.74
CA GLY A 228 10.68 -19.68 36.68
C GLY A 228 9.51 -19.94 37.65
N GLU A 229 8.63 -20.91 37.37
CA GLU A 229 7.40 -21.11 38.17
C GLU A 229 7.55 -22.17 39.27
N LEU A 230 8.60 -23.01 39.21
CA LEU A 230 8.83 -24.07 40.21
C LEU A 230 9.42 -23.59 41.54
N THR A 231 9.75 -22.30 41.67
CA THR A 231 10.39 -21.78 42.90
C THR A 231 9.47 -21.00 43.82
N LYS A 232 8.20 -20.76 43.44
CA LYS A 232 7.28 -19.97 44.27
C LYS A 232 6.50 -20.79 45.30
N ASP A 233 6.25 -22.06 45.02
CA ASP A 233 5.42 -22.91 45.88
C ASP A 233 6.19 -23.68 46.96
N LEU A 234 7.52 -23.50 47.04
CA LEU A 234 8.33 -24.05 48.13
C LEU A 234 8.55 -23.02 49.26
N SER A 235 7.47 -22.37 49.71
CA SER A 235 7.44 -21.57 50.95
C SER A 235 6.63 -22.23 52.07
N THR A 236 6.27 -23.50 51.93
CA THR A 236 5.61 -24.25 53.01
C THR A 236 6.66 -24.83 53.96
N GLU A 237 6.94 -24.07 55.01
CA GLU A 237 7.42 -24.47 56.35
C GLU A 237 7.74 -25.97 56.53
N VAL A 238 8.99 -26.37 56.22
CA VAL A 238 9.54 -27.66 56.67
C VAL A 238 10.67 -27.38 57.65
N SER A 239 10.43 -27.74 58.91
CA SER A 239 11.35 -27.69 60.04
C SER A 239 12.75 -28.21 59.67
N LEU A 240 13.75 -27.35 59.90
CA LEU A 240 15.11 -27.48 59.41
C LEU A 240 15.94 -28.44 60.27
N SER A 241 16.27 -29.61 59.71
CA SER A 241 17.34 -30.50 60.18
C SER A 241 18.69 -30.10 59.56
N PRO A 242 19.83 -30.19 60.28
CA PRO A 242 21.14 -29.72 59.82
C PRO A 242 21.67 -30.37 58.53
N GLU A 243 21.22 -31.59 58.17
CA GLU A 243 21.54 -32.22 56.88
C GLU A 243 20.92 -31.49 55.66
N SER A 244 20.05 -30.51 55.90
CA SER A 244 19.48 -29.67 54.85
C SER A 244 20.43 -28.57 54.34
N MET A 245 21.51 -28.26 55.06
CA MET A 245 22.46 -27.22 54.65
C MET A 245 23.23 -27.60 53.37
N ASP A 246 23.67 -28.86 53.22
CA ASP A 246 24.39 -29.35 52.03
C ASP A 246 23.48 -29.47 50.80
N LYS A 247 22.20 -29.80 51.02
CA LYS A 247 21.20 -29.85 49.94
C LYS A 247 20.90 -28.45 49.42
N LYS A 248 20.80 -27.46 50.32
CA LYS A 248 20.62 -26.05 49.94
C LYS A 248 21.83 -25.51 49.18
N SER A 249 23.06 -25.80 49.62
CA SER A 249 24.27 -25.36 48.91
C SER A 249 24.34 -25.95 47.50
N HIS A 250 24.06 -27.25 47.34
CA HIS A 250 24.02 -27.90 46.03
C HIS A 250 22.92 -27.32 45.12
N LEU A 251 21.72 -27.05 45.63
CA LEU A 251 20.66 -26.39 44.85
C LEU A 251 21.05 -24.98 44.41
N ILE A 252 21.73 -24.22 45.28
CA ILE A 252 22.27 -22.89 44.95
C ILE A 252 23.33 -23.01 43.83
N GLU A 253 24.24 -23.99 43.91
CA GLU A 253 25.23 -24.22 42.85
C GLU A 253 24.59 -24.69 41.54
N MET A 254 23.56 -25.52 41.59
CA MET A 254 22.78 -25.91 40.41
C MET A 254 22.11 -24.68 39.77
N ALA A 255 21.47 -23.81 40.57
CA ALA A 255 20.87 -22.57 40.09
C ALA A 255 21.92 -21.65 39.44
N LYS A 256 23.06 -21.41 40.11
CA LYS A 256 24.19 -20.64 39.55
C LYS A 256 24.70 -21.25 38.24
N SER A 257 24.87 -22.57 38.18
CA SER A 257 25.33 -23.24 36.96
C SER A 257 24.30 -23.09 35.83
N SER A 258 23.01 -23.14 36.15
CA SER A 258 21.93 -22.93 35.19
C SER A 258 21.89 -21.49 34.68
N ASP A 259 22.11 -20.50 35.55
CA ASP A 259 22.21 -19.09 35.20
C ASP A 259 23.47 -18.81 34.36
N ILE A 260 24.62 -19.38 34.74
CA ILE A 260 25.86 -19.30 33.94
C ILE A 260 25.65 -19.95 32.57
N ASN A 261 24.97 -21.09 32.51
CA ASN A 261 24.67 -21.77 31.25
C ASN A 261 23.72 -20.93 30.37
N ARG A 262 22.74 -20.25 30.96
CA ARG A 262 21.89 -19.28 30.26
C ARG A 262 22.71 -18.13 29.68
N LEU A 263 23.62 -17.55 30.46
CA LEU A 263 24.52 -16.48 30.00
C LEU A 263 25.47 -16.98 28.89
N ARG A 264 25.97 -18.22 28.99
CA ARG A 264 26.77 -18.85 27.93
C ARG A 264 25.97 -19.04 26.65
N ALA A 265 24.73 -19.52 26.75
CA ALA A 265 23.85 -19.71 25.59
C ALA A 265 23.53 -18.36 24.91
N GLU A 266 23.25 -17.32 25.68
CA GLU A 266 23.02 -15.97 25.15
C GLU A 266 24.27 -15.40 24.47
N ARG A 267 25.44 -15.54 25.11
CA ARG A 267 26.73 -15.17 24.52
C ARG A 267 26.94 -15.89 23.18
N LEU A 268 26.73 -17.20 23.14
CA LEU A 268 26.88 -18.00 21.92
C LEU A 268 25.90 -17.57 20.82
N GLN A 269 24.65 -17.22 21.17
CA GLN A 269 23.68 -16.68 20.22
C GLN A 269 24.11 -15.33 19.63
N ARG A 270 24.68 -14.44 20.45
CA ARG A 270 25.23 -13.16 19.98
C ARG A 270 26.42 -13.37 19.05
N GLU A 271 27.38 -14.19 19.46
CA GLU A 271 28.56 -14.51 18.66
C GLU A 271 28.19 -15.19 17.32
N ARG A 272 27.13 -16.02 17.29
CA ARG A 272 26.60 -16.57 16.02
C ARG A 272 26.00 -15.50 15.12
N LYS A 273 25.12 -14.63 15.65
CA LYS A 273 24.54 -13.53 14.87
C LYS A 273 25.61 -12.57 14.32
N GLU A 274 26.67 -12.32 15.08
CA GLU A 274 27.80 -11.51 14.63
C GLU A 274 28.61 -12.21 13.53
N ARG A 275 28.84 -13.53 13.65
CA ARG A 275 29.46 -14.33 12.58
C ARG A 275 28.61 -14.37 11.31
N ASP A 276 27.30 -14.58 11.43
CA ASP A 276 26.39 -14.61 10.28
C ASP A 276 26.44 -13.29 9.50
N ARG A 277 26.40 -12.17 10.23
CA ARG A 277 26.58 -10.83 9.65
C ARG A 277 27.96 -10.66 9.01
N ALA A 278 29.02 -11.08 9.68
CA ALA A 278 30.38 -11.00 9.17
C ALA A 278 30.59 -11.85 7.91
N ALA A 279 30.01 -13.05 7.86
CA ALA A 279 30.08 -13.96 6.71
C ALA A 279 29.46 -13.33 5.46
N VAL A 280 28.27 -12.73 5.59
CA VAL A 280 27.59 -12.02 4.49
C VAL A 280 28.41 -10.81 4.04
N LEU A 281 28.95 -10.03 4.97
CA LEU A 281 29.79 -8.86 4.65
C LEU A 281 31.08 -9.26 3.92
N LEU A 282 31.75 -10.31 4.37
CA LEU A 282 32.97 -10.82 3.76
C LEU A 282 32.70 -11.40 2.37
N ALA A 283 31.65 -12.21 2.20
CA ALA A 283 31.27 -12.73 0.88
C ALA A 283 31.02 -11.60 -0.13
N LYS A 284 30.35 -10.53 0.29
CA LYS A 284 30.18 -9.32 -0.51
C LYS A 284 31.52 -8.65 -0.87
N SER A 285 32.45 -8.55 0.09
CA SER A 285 33.78 -7.98 -0.16
C SER A 285 34.64 -8.80 -1.13
N PHE A 286 34.49 -10.14 -1.11
CA PHE A 286 35.14 -11.04 -2.05
C PHE A 286 34.47 -11.06 -3.43
N GLY A 287 33.38 -10.31 -3.63
CA GLY A 287 32.62 -10.33 -4.88
C GLY A 287 31.86 -11.63 -5.10
N LEU A 288 31.72 -12.48 -4.07
CA LEU A 288 30.86 -13.66 -4.07
C LEU A 288 29.40 -13.26 -3.84
N ASP A 289 28.94 -12.25 -4.56
CA ASP A 289 27.54 -11.79 -4.60
C ASP A 289 26.61 -12.81 -5.28
N ALA A 290 27.16 -13.93 -5.79
CA ALA A 290 26.43 -15.02 -6.42
C ALA A 290 25.40 -15.72 -5.50
N LEU A 291 25.45 -15.46 -4.19
CA LEU A 291 24.46 -15.97 -3.22
C LEU A 291 23.29 -14.99 -2.96
N LYS A 292 23.16 -13.95 -3.78
CA LYS A 292 21.96 -13.13 -3.84
C LYS A 292 20.80 -13.98 -4.39
N PRO A 293 19.60 -13.97 -3.78
CA PRO A 293 18.45 -14.63 -4.39
C PRO A 293 18.27 -14.09 -5.82
N PRO A 294 17.98 -14.97 -6.80
CA PRO A 294 17.97 -14.61 -8.22
C PRO A 294 17.00 -13.46 -8.53
N ASP A 295 15.98 -13.27 -7.71
CA ASP A 295 14.95 -12.22 -7.87
C ASP A 295 15.49 -10.79 -7.69
N GLN A 296 16.66 -10.63 -7.06
CA GLN A 296 17.32 -9.33 -7.00
C GLN A 296 18.40 -9.26 -8.09
N GLU A 297 17.98 -9.30 -9.35
CA GLU A 297 18.80 -8.74 -10.43
C GLU A 297 19.37 -7.40 -9.96
N GLN A 298 20.61 -7.08 -10.33
CA GLN A 298 21.09 -5.71 -10.19
C GLN A 298 20.10 -4.87 -10.98
N SER A 299 19.13 -4.25 -10.30
CA SER A 299 18.26 -3.29 -10.95
C SER A 299 19.24 -2.26 -11.47
N TYR A 300 19.39 -2.19 -12.79
CA TYR A 300 20.07 -1.07 -13.42
C TYR A 300 19.20 0.13 -13.07
N VAL A 301 19.53 0.77 -11.96
CA VAL A 301 18.86 2.00 -11.57
C VAL A 301 19.38 3.01 -12.56
N ASP A 302 18.54 3.36 -13.54
CA ASP A 302 18.86 4.38 -14.53
C ASP A 302 19.42 5.58 -13.77
N GLU A 303 20.66 5.97 -14.06
CA GLU A 303 21.35 7.08 -13.38
C GLU A 303 20.51 8.37 -13.43
N ARG A 304 19.67 8.50 -14.46
CA ARG A 304 18.74 9.62 -14.62
C ARG A 304 17.60 9.62 -13.60
N SER A 305 17.33 8.51 -12.91
CA SER A 305 16.34 8.39 -11.84
C SER A 305 16.92 8.71 -10.47
N LEU A 306 18.24 8.61 -10.29
CA LEU A 306 18.84 8.98 -9.02
C LEU A 306 18.73 10.49 -8.79
N PRO A 307 18.38 10.92 -7.57
CA PRO A 307 18.46 12.33 -7.22
C PRO A 307 19.91 12.81 -7.30
N PHE A 308 20.10 14.03 -7.83
CA PHE A 308 21.40 14.69 -7.76
C PHE A 308 21.75 14.94 -6.29
N ASN A 309 22.92 14.49 -5.84
CA ASN A 309 23.35 14.71 -4.45
C ASN A 309 24.08 16.06 -4.35
N SER A 310 23.34 17.14 -4.08
CA SER A 310 23.96 18.45 -3.79
C SER A 310 24.53 18.49 -2.38
N ALA A 311 25.81 18.83 -2.26
CA ALA A 311 26.47 19.00 -0.97
C ALA A 311 25.92 20.19 -0.14
N PHE A 312 25.32 21.20 -0.80
CA PHE A 312 24.87 22.42 -0.13
C PHE A 312 23.38 22.40 0.22
N ASN A 313 22.55 21.79 -0.65
CA ASN A 313 21.10 21.70 -0.46
C ASN A 313 20.56 20.31 -0.84
N PRO A 314 20.74 19.28 0.01
CA PRO A 314 20.25 17.93 -0.27
C PRO A 314 18.72 17.89 -0.39
N GLU A 315 18.01 18.63 0.47
CA GLU A 315 16.54 18.71 0.49
C GLU A 315 15.96 19.25 -0.83
N LEU A 316 16.47 20.39 -1.32
CA LEU A 316 16.03 20.96 -2.60
C LEU A 316 16.30 20.00 -3.76
N SER A 317 17.41 19.27 -3.70
CA SER A 317 17.78 18.32 -4.74
C SER A 317 16.87 17.09 -4.77
N ALA A 318 16.49 16.60 -3.59
CA ALA A 318 15.51 15.53 -3.42
C ALA A 318 14.11 15.96 -3.93
N ILE A 319 13.64 17.15 -3.54
CA ILE A 319 12.35 17.70 -3.99
C ILE A 319 12.32 17.87 -5.52
N LEU A 320 13.39 18.42 -6.12
CA LEU A 320 13.50 18.56 -7.58
C LEU A 320 13.52 17.20 -8.29
N ALA A 321 14.16 16.20 -7.70
CA ALA A 321 14.17 14.84 -8.24
C ALA A 321 12.77 14.20 -8.19
N GLU A 322 12.07 14.32 -7.07
CA GLU A 322 10.69 13.83 -6.93
C GLU A 322 9.76 14.52 -7.95
N ARG A 323 9.90 15.84 -8.13
CA ARG A 323 9.15 16.60 -9.14
C ARG A 323 9.40 16.08 -10.55
N ARG A 324 10.67 15.81 -10.90
CA ARG A 324 11.04 15.21 -12.20
C ARG A 324 10.46 13.81 -12.36
N GLN A 325 10.44 13.02 -11.30
CA GLN A 325 9.87 11.67 -11.32
C GLN A 325 8.36 11.69 -11.54
N ARG A 326 7.61 12.51 -10.79
CA ARG A 326 6.17 12.70 -10.99
C ARG A 326 5.84 13.10 -12.43
N HIS A 327 6.63 14.01 -13.02
CA HIS A 327 6.47 14.44 -14.41
C HIS A 327 6.78 13.32 -15.43
N ARG A 328 7.71 12.40 -15.13
CA ARG A 328 7.96 11.22 -15.98
C ARG A 328 6.83 10.19 -15.86
N GLU A 329 6.34 9.97 -14.65
CA GLU A 329 5.24 9.03 -14.38
C GLU A 329 3.93 9.48 -15.03
N SER A 330 3.62 10.79 -15.01
CA SER A 330 2.45 11.32 -15.71
C SER A 330 2.51 11.06 -17.22
N ARG A 331 3.69 11.25 -17.84
CA ARG A 331 3.89 10.93 -19.26
C ARG A 331 3.76 9.43 -19.52
N LYS A 332 4.28 8.56 -18.65
CA LYS A 332 4.16 7.09 -18.82
C LYS A 332 2.71 6.61 -18.71
N ARG A 333 1.91 7.18 -17.80
CA ARG A 333 0.48 6.83 -17.66
C ARG A 333 -0.28 7.12 -18.96
N SER A 334 -0.02 8.26 -19.58
CA SER A 334 -0.62 8.63 -20.87
C SER A 334 -0.33 7.62 -22.01
N TYR A 335 0.81 6.92 -21.99
CA TYR A 335 1.12 5.89 -23.01
C TYR A 335 0.50 4.52 -22.72
N LYS A 336 0.16 4.20 -21.46
CA LYS A 336 -0.41 2.89 -21.09
C LYS A 336 -1.92 2.77 -21.28
N GLU A 337 -2.63 3.88 -21.45
CA GLU A 337 -4.09 3.88 -21.71
C GLU A 337 -4.42 3.79 -23.22
N VAL A 338 -3.42 3.59 -24.09
CA VAL A 338 -3.60 3.55 -25.55
C VAL A 338 -3.38 2.14 -26.15
N ASP A 339 -3.11 1.13 -25.33
CA ASP A 339 -3.18 -0.29 -25.71
C ASP A 339 -4.44 -0.92 -25.11
#